data_AF-A0A8T1X7L5-F1
#
_entry.id   AF-A0A8T1X7L5-F1
#
_cell.length_a   1.000
_cell.length_b   1.000
_cell.length_c   1.000
_cell.angle_alpha   90.00
_cell.angle_beta   90.00
_cell.angle_gamma   90.00
#
_symmetry.space_group_name_H-M   'P 1'
#
loop_
_entity.id
_entity.type
_entity.pdbx_description
1 polymer ?
#
loop_
_entity_poly.entity_id
_entity_poly.type
_entity_poly.pdbx_seq_one_letter_code
_entity_poly.pdbx_strand_id
1 'polypeptide(L)'
;MATEYFAVATREVVKTISEKCQVLGKMLDASRVKLHSAQEIAQDSVFTQTPLLHEMNRVFEQLQSIAVDPVMVGGERGKTLFDFIDAETVQSLQQDAREQTKEVEELLAAHEHAITRIAAIYEFFVTFEKKHAADVDVLVGEHRDLTAVTADESKPIEELYDVAVSFFVDMEQCDRFLLEYFTTINDIYPHYEVIFADVQLLFDELHSLRDFYLQFLASYQSVGGELLRRKQYDQKVCLLIEEAKSKLSALESAEVTLRAAFCEEHARFLPSTLCPELQNLPDKVHIVRGGQSDAISIEESK
;
A
#
# COMPACT_ATOMS: atom_id res chain seq x y z
N MET A 1 22.61 47.11 -53.30
CA MET A 1 21.86 45.90 -53.72
C MET A 1 22.32 44.66 -52.96
N ALA A 2 23.58 44.19 -53.09
CA ALA A 2 24.05 42.99 -52.36
C ALA A 2 24.06 43.17 -50.82
N THR A 3 24.60 44.29 -50.33
CA THR A 3 24.68 44.58 -48.88
C THR A 3 23.31 44.72 -48.22
N GLU A 4 22.34 45.31 -48.93
CA GLU A 4 20.96 45.46 -48.47
C GLU A 4 20.26 44.11 -48.38
N TYR A 5 20.50 43.22 -49.36
CA TYR A 5 20.04 41.84 -49.32
C TYR A 5 20.60 41.10 -48.10
N PHE A 6 21.91 41.13 -47.87
CA PHE A 6 22.51 40.47 -46.70
C PHE A 6 22.02 41.05 -45.38
N ALA A 7 21.87 42.37 -45.26
CA ALA A 7 21.34 42.99 -44.04
C ALA A 7 19.90 42.52 -43.73
N VAL A 8 19.02 42.48 -44.74
CA VAL A 8 17.65 41.98 -44.58
C VAL A 8 17.65 40.48 -44.28
N ALA A 9 18.41 39.68 -45.01
CA ALA A 9 18.47 38.24 -44.84
C ALA A 9 19.03 37.84 -43.46
N THR A 10 20.10 38.49 -42.99
CA THR A 10 20.64 38.29 -41.65
C THR A 10 19.60 38.64 -40.58
N ARG A 11 18.86 39.75 -40.74
CA ARG A 11 17.81 40.13 -39.78
C ARG A 11 16.73 39.07 -39.68
N GLU A 12 16.26 38.52 -40.79
CA GLU A 12 15.22 37.48 -40.80
C GLU A 12 15.73 36.15 -40.19
N VAL A 13 16.95 35.73 -40.51
CA VAL A 13 17.53 34.50 -39.94
C VAL A 13 17.74 34.64 -38.43
N VAL A 14 18.34 35.75 -37.99
CA VAL A 14 18.56 36.02 -36.56
C VAL A 14 17.23 36.12 -35.80
N LYS A 15 16.22 36.79 -36.37
CA LYS A 15 14.87 36.82 -35.79
C LYS A 15 14.30 35.42 -35.60
N THR A 16 14.44 34.56 -36.62
CA THR A 16 13.97 33.16 -36.55
C THR A 16 14.71 32.38 -35.47
N ILE A 17 16.03 32.55 -35.35
CA ILE A 17 16.86 31.94 -34.30
C ILE A 17 16.34 32.38 -32.92
N SER A 18 16.14 33.68 -32.71
CA SER A 18 15.65 34.21 -31.43
C SER A 18 14.23 33.77 -31.08
N GLU A 19 13.31 33.72 -32.05
CA GLU A 19 11.96 33.17 -31.85
C GLU A 19 12.03 31.69 -31.43
N LYS A 20 12.86 30.88 -32.09
CA LYS A 20 13.09 29.48 -31.72
C LYS A 20 13.67 29.34 -30.31
N CYS A 21 14.68 30.14 -29.94
CA CYS A 21 15.23 30.19 -28.58
C CYS A 21 14.13 30.49 -27.56
N GLN A 22 13.32 31.51 -27.80
CA GLN A 22 12.27 31.92 -26.87
C GLN A 22 11.20 30.83 -26.68
N VAL A 23 10.76 30.19 -27.76
CA VAL A 23 9.77 29.10 -27.71
C VAL A 23 10.35 27.89 -26.97
N LEU A 24 11.57 27.47 -27.32
CA LEU A 24 12.23 26.33 -26.70
C LEU A 24 12.45 26.57 -25.20
N GLY A 25 12.88 27.76 -24.80
CA GLY A 25 13.06 28.13 -23.40
C GLY A 25 11.76 27.99 -22.59
N LYS A 26 10.65 28.52 -23.11
CA LYS A 26 9.32 28.38 -22.47
C LYS A 26 8.90 26.92 -22.33
N MET A 27 9.11 26.10 -23.36
CA MET A 27 8.76 24.68 -23.34
C MET A 27 9.63 23.90 -22.35
N LEU A 28 10.93 24.21 -22.28
CA LEU A 28 11.87 23.62 -21.33
C LEU A 28 11.48 23.96 -19.88
N ASP A 29 11.17 25.22 -19.59
CA ASP A 29 10.76 25.64 -18.26
C ASP A 29 9.44 24.97 -17.84
N ALA A 30 8.45 24.91 -18.74
CA ALA A 30 7.21 24.18 -18.48
C ALA A 30 7.45 22.69 -18.20
N SER A 31 8.37 22.05 -18.92
CA SER A 31 8.73 20.64 -18.72
C SER A 31 9.45 20.43 -17.39
N ARG A 32 10.35 21.33 -16.99
CA ARG A 32 11.02 21.31 -15.68
C ARG A 32 10.03 21.40 -14.52
N VAL A 33 9.04 22.28 -14.62
CA VAL A 33 7.98 22.40 -13.60
C VAL A 33 7.20 21.08 -13.48
N LYS A 34 6.85 20.46 -14.62
CA LYS A 34 6.17 19.16 -14.63
C LYS A 34 7.02 18.05 -14.00
N LEU A 35 8.31 17.95 -14.35
CA LEU A 35 9.21 16.97 -13.72
C LEU A 35 9.30 17.19 -12.22
N HIS A 36 9.49 18.44 -11.79
CA HIS A 36 9.62 18.76 -10.38
C HIS A 36 8.37 18.37 -9.59
N SER A 37 7.18 18.71 -10.11
CA SER A 37 5.91 18.30 -9.51
C SER A 37 5.78 16.77 -9.45
N ALA A 38 6.17 16.04 -10.50
CA ALA A 38 6.15 14.58 -10.48
C ALA A 38 7.14 13.98 -9.46
N GLN A 39 8.32 14.58 -9.31
CA GLN A 39 9.32 14.19 -8.31
C GLN A 39 8.81 14.40 -6.88
N GLU A 40 8.16 15.54 -6.60
CA GLU A 40 7.57 15.82 -5.30
C GLU A 40 6.47 14.80 -4.97
N ILE A 41 5.56 14.55 -5.91
CA ILE A 41 4.48 13.56 -5.74
C ILE A 41 5.08 12.17 -5.50
N ALA A 42 6.04 11.73 -6.31
CA ALA A 42 6.68 10.42 -6.15
C ALA A 42 7.40 10.31 -4.79
N GLN A 43 8.07 11.37 -4.34
CA GLN A 43 8.73 11.38 -3.04
C GLN A 43 7.74 11.25 -1.89
N ASP A 44 6.65 12.01 -1.92
CA ASP A 44 5.67 12.07 -0.84
C ASP A 44 4.75 10.85 -0.80
N SER A 45 4.34 10.34 -1.97
CA SER A 45 3.35 9.26 -2.09
C SER A 45 3.94 7.88 -2.37
N VAL A 46 5.12 7.76 -2.97
CA VAL A 46 5.70 6.45 -3.33
C VAL A 46 6.90 6.12 -2.45
N PHE A 47 7.96 6.93 -2.53
CA PHE A 47 9.25 6.59 -1.90
C PHE A 47 9.21 6.66 -0.37
N THR A 48 8.36 7.52 0.19
CA THR A 48 8.15 7.57 1.64
C THR A 48 7.51 6.28 2.17
N GLN A 49 6.81 5.51 1.33
CA GLN A 49 6.14 4.27 1.72
C GLN A 49 7.04 3.02 1.58
N THR A 50 8.18 3.10 0.88
CA THR A 50 9.12 1.98 0.68
C THR A 50 9.56 1.25 1.97
N PRO A 51 9.73 1.91 3.13
CA PRO A 51 10.01 1.22 4.40
C PRO A 51 8.94 0.19 4.80
N LEU A 52 7.69 0.34 4.37
CA LEU A 52 6.60 -0.59 4.65
C LEU A 52 6.93 -2.04 4.24
N LEU A 53 7.64 -2.22 3.13
CA LEU A 53 8.03 -3.55 2.65
C LEU A 53 8.94 -4.27 3.65
N HIS A 54 9.82 -3.51 4.32
CA HIS A 54 10.69 -4.04 5.36
C HIS A 54 9.91 -4.32 6.65
N GLU A 55 8.95 -3.46 7.00
CA GLU A 55 8.06 -3.67 8.14
C GLU A 55 7.22 -4.94 7.98
N MET A 56 6.66 -5.16 6.79
CA MET A 56 5.93 -6.37 6.43
C MET A 56 6.78 -7.63 6.63
N ASN A 57 8.03 -7.62 6.16
CA ASN A 57 8.95 -8.74 6.36
C ASN A 57 9.22 -9.01 7.84
N ARG A 58 9.36 -7.95 8.67
CA ARG A 58 9.52 -8.10 10.12
C ARG A 58 8.29 -8.73 10.77
N VAL A 59 7.08 -8.37 10.33
CA VAL A 59 5.84 -9.00 10.82
C VAL A 59 5.81 -10.48 10.45
N PHE A 60 6.26 -10.84 9.24
CA PHE A 60 6.36 -12.24 8.81
C PHE A 60 7.37 -13.03 9.63
N GLU A 61 8.56 -12.47 9.90
CA GLU A 61 9.55 -13.06 10.80
C GLU A 61 8.97 -13.27 12.20
N GLN A 62 8.21 -12.31 12.73
CA GLN A 62 7.53 -12.45 14.02
C GLN A 62 6.51 -13.61 14.00
N LEU A 63 5.67 -13.69 12.97
CA LEU A 63 4.68 -14.77 12.82
C LEU A 63 5.35 -16.15 12.73
N GLN A 64 6.49 -16.26 12.04
CA GLN A 64 7.27 -17.50 11.93
C GLN A 64 7.93 -17.87 13.26
N SER A 65 8.31 -16.89 14.08
CA SER A 65 8.96 -17.15 15.37
C SER A 65 8.01 -17.65 16.46
N ILE A 66 6.69 -17.46 16.29
CA ILE A 66 5.69 -17.82 17.29
C ILE A 66 5.10 -19.19 16.95
N ALA A 67 5.49 -20.19 17.74
CA ALA A 67 4.92 -21.53 17.68
C ALA A 67 3.46 -21.54 18.19
N VAL A 68 2.62 -22.33 17.52
CA VAL A 68 1.23 -22.56 17.92
C VAL A 68 1.14 -23.78 18.82
N ASP A 69 0.37 -23.68 19.91
CA ASP A 69 0.16 -24.81 20.81
C ASP A 69 -0.53 -25.96 20.05
N PRO A 70 0.06 -27.18 20.02
CA PRO A 70 -0.53 -28.33 19.36
C PRO A 70 -1.98 -28.61 19.76
N VAL A 71 -2.36 -28.30 21.01
CA VAL A 71 -3.75 -28.49 21.49
C VAL A 71 -4.74 -27.63 20.71
N MET A 72 -4.31 -26.48 20.21
CA MET A 72 -5.15 -25.57 19.42
C MET A 72 -5.27 -25.97 17.95
N VAL A 73 -4.40 -26.86 17.46
CA VAL A 73 -4.29 -27.25 16.05
C VAL A 73 -4.43 -28.76 15.87
N GLY A 74 -5.32 -29.39 16.64
CA GLY A 74 -5.65 -30.81 16.48
C GLY A 74 -4.49 -31.78 16.78
N GLY A 75 -3.46 -31.34 17.50
CA GLY A 75 -2.28 -32.12 17.86
C GLY A 75 -1.09 -31.98 16.90
N GLU A 76 -1.21 -31.18 15.84
CA GLU A 76 -0.10 -30.90 14.93
C GLU A 76 1.05 -30.17 15.64
N ARG A 77 2.29 -30.57 15.35
CA ARG A 77 3.49 -30.00 15.97
C ARG A 77 4.29 -29.20 14.97
N GLY A 78 5.00 -28.19 15.47
CA GLY A 78 5.89 -27.35 14.65
C GLY A 78 5.17 -26.32 13.80
N LYS A 79 3.85 -26.17 13.96
CA LYS A 79 3.09 -25.07 13.34
C LYS A 79 3.42 -23.75 14.02
N THR A 80 3.46 -22.70 13.21
CA THR A 80 3.69 -21.32 13.59
C THR A 80 2.49 -20.48 13.17
N LEU A 81 2.39 -19.24 13.64
CA LEU A 81 1.31 -18.35 13.19
C LEU A 81 1.38 -18.05 11.70
N PHE A 82 2.57 -18.15 11.12
CA PHE A 82 2.80 -17.96 9.70
C PHE A 82 2.08 -19.00 8.83
N ASP A 83 1.92 -20.24 9.33
CA ASP A 83 1.23 -21.32 8.59
C ASP A 83 -0.28 -21.06 8.42
N PHE A 84 -0.83 -20.05 9.07
CA PHE A 84 -2.25 -19.67 9.04
C PHE A 84 -2.52 -18.39 8.24
N ILE A 85 -1.50 -17.85 7.57
CA ILE A 85 -1.65 -16.68 6.72
C ILE A 85 -1.35 -17.03 5.26
N ASP A 86 -1.95 -16.28 4.34
CA ASP A 86 -1.64 -16.39 2.90
C ASP A 86 -0.40 -15.55 2.56
N ALA A 87 0.78 -16.08 2.92
CA ALA A 87 2.03 -15.39 2.70
C ALA A 87 2.41 -15.27 1.21
N GLU A 88 1.94 -16.18 0.36
CA GLU A 88 2.23 -16.15 -1.08
C GLU A 88 1.56 -14.93 -1.73
N THR A 89 0.28 -14.69 -1.43
CA THR A 89 -0.44 -13.52 -1.93
C THR A 89 0.23 -12.21 -1.48
N VAL A 90 0.61 -12.12 -0.20
CA VAL A 90 1.27 -10.91 0.32
C VAL A 90 2.64 -10.69 -0.31
N GLN A 91 3.42 -11.75 -0.52
CA GLN A 91 4.71 -11.65 -1.20
C GLN A 91 4.55 -11.20 -2.66
N SER A 92 3.50 -11.64 -3.35
CA SER A 92 3.15 -11.14 -4.68
C SER A 92 2.90 -9.64 -4.64
N LEU A 93 2.04 -9.16 -3.74
CA LEU A 93 1.76 -7.71 -3.59
C LEU A 93 3.02 -6.90 -3.25
N GLN A 94 3.90 -7.42 -2.39
CA GLN A 94 5.18 -6.78 -2.10
C GLN A 94 6.10 -6.72 -3.33
N GLN A 95 6.06 -7.72 -4.20
CA GLN A 95 6.83 -7.75 -5.44
C GLN A 95 6.27 -6.74 -6.44
N ASP A 96 4.94 -6.73 -6.62
CA ASP A 96 4.26 -5.76 -7.47
C ASP A 96 4.59 -4.32 -7.03
N ALA A 97 4.61 -4.06 -5.72
CA ALA A 97 4.93 -2.74 -5.18
C ALA A 97 6.37 -2.32 -5.49
N ARG A 98 7.32 -3.26 -5.46
CA ARG A 98 8.73 -2.99 -5.85
C ARG A 98 8.83 -2.71 -7.35
N GLU A 99 8.14 -3.48 -8.17
CA GLU A 99 8.18 -3.33 -9.63
C GLU A 99 7.59 -1.99 -10.05
N GLN A 100 6.42 -1.62 -9.52
CA GLN A 100 5.82 -0.32 -9.82
C GLN A 100 6.63 0.85 -9.26
N THR A 101 7.21 0.73 -8.06
CA THR A 101 8.13 1.75 -7.51
C THR A 101 9.32 1.95 -8.44
N LYS A 102 9.89 0.86 -8.96
CA LYS A 102 11.02 0.91 -9.91
C LYS A 102 10.61 1.52 -11.25
N GLU A 103 9.42 1.21 -11.74
CA GLU A 103 8.88 1.82 -12.95
C GLU A 103 8.72 3.34 -12.80
N VAL A 104 8.26 3.82 -11.63
CA VAL A 104 8.24 5.27 -11.32
C VAL A 104 9.65 5.87 -11.40
N GLU A 105 10.66 5.22 -10.80
CA GLU A 105 12.06 5.69 -10.86
C GLU A 105 12.57 5.76 -12.30
N GLU A 106 12.27 4.75 -13.12
CA GLU A 106 12.67 4.69 -14.53
C GLU A 106 12.00 5.80 -15.36
N LEU A 107 10.71 6.07 -15.14
CA LEU A 107 9.98 7.16 -15.79
C LEU A 107 10.54 8.53 -15.42
N LEU A 108 10.83 8.76 -14.13
CA LEU A 108 11.45 9.99 -13.65
C LEU A 108 12.84 10.19 -14.26
N ALA A 109 13.66 9.14 -14.30
CA ALA A 109 15.00 9.17 -14.89
C ALA A 109 14.95 9.44 -16.40
N ALA A 110 14.01 8.83 -17.12
CA ALA A 110 13.82 9.09 -18.55
C ALA A 110 13.38 10.53 -18.83
N HIS A 111 12.46 11.07 -18.02
CA HIS A 111 12.01 12.46 -18.11
C HIS A 111 13.15 13.45 -17.81
N GLU A 112 13.93 13.21 -16.74
CA GLU A 112 15.10 14.02 -16.40
C GLU A 112 16.18 13.98 -17.49
N HIS A 113 16.42 12.80 -18.07
CA HIS A 113 17.34 12.65 -19.17
C HIS A 113 16.90 13.49 -20.37
N ALA A 114 15.64 13.39 -20.80
CA ALA A 114 15.10 14.18 -21.90
C ALA A 114 15.24 15.69 -21.65
N ILE A 115 14.93 16.17 -20.44
CA ILE A 115 15.08 17.58 -20.06
C ILE A 115 16.54 18.01 -20.12
N THR A 116 17.47 17.19 -19.64
CA THR A 116 18.90 17.50 -19.67
C THR A 116 19.41 17.63 -21.10
N ARG A 117 18.95 16.75 -22.01
CA ARG A 117 19.30 16.81 -23.44
C ARG A 117 18.72 18.05 -24.11
N ILE A 118 17.46 18.39 -23.85
CA ILE A 118 16.82 19.63 -24.35
C ILE A 118 17.56 20.86 -23.80
N ALA A 119 17.93 20.87 -22.52
CA ALA A 119 18.66 21.97 -21.91
C ALA A 119 20.02 22.20 -22.57
N ALA A 120 20.77 21.13 -22.89
CA ALA A 120 22.03 21.25 -23.62
C ALA A 120 21.85 21.84 -25.03
N ILE A 121 20.79 21.44 -25.75
CA ILE A 121 20.44 22.01 -27.07
C ILE A 121 20.05 23.49 -26.93
N TYR A 122 19.25 23.83 -25.92
CA TYR A 122 18.87 25.21 -25.63
C TYR A 122 20.08 26.08 -25.29
N GLU A 123 21.01 25.57 -24.48
CA GLU A 123 22.27 26.27 -24.19
C GLU A 123 23.08 26.53 -25.46
N PHE A 124 23.18 25.54 -26.35
CA PHE A 124 23.78 25.71 -27.67
C PHE A 124 23.07 26.83 -28.45
N PHE A 125 21.74 26.85 -28.49
CA PHE A 125 20.96 27.89 -29.19
C PHE A 125 21.27 29.31 -28.66
N VAL A 126 21.32 29.45 -27.34
CA VAL A 126 21.60 30.73 -26.67
C VAL A 126 23.06 31.18 -26.85
N THR A 127 24.00 30.30 -27.17
CA THR A 127 25.41 30.70 -27.42
C THR A 127 25.54 31.66 -28.60
N PHE A 128 24.72 31.51 -29.64
CA PHE A 128 24.72 32.41 -30.79
C PHE A 128 24.28 33.81 -30.39
N GLU A 129 23.15 33.93 -29.67
CA GLU A 129 22.64 35.21 -29.19
C GLU A 129 23.68 35.91 -28.29
N LYS A 130 24.32 35.18 -27.38
CA LYS A 130 25.36 35.75 -26.49
C LYS A 130 26.59 36.23 -27.26
N LYS A 131 27.04 35.47 -28.26
CA LYS A 131 28.27 35.76 -29.00
C LYS A 131 28.10 36.88 -30.02
N HIS A 132 26.91 37.02 -30.60
CA HIS A 132 26.62 37.97 -31.68
C HIS A 132 25.64 39.07 -31.29
N ALA A 133 25.29 39.21 -30.01
CA ALA A 133 24.35 40.23 -29.52
C ALA A 133 24.70 41.64 -30.01
N ALA A 134 25.98 42.05 -29.93
CA ALA A 134 26.42 43.37 -30.35
C ALA A 134 26.33 43.56 -31.87
N ASP A 135 26.68 42.53 -32.66
CA ASP A 135 26.65 42.59 -34.12
C ASP A 135 25.20 42.65 -34.65
N VAL A 136 24.31 41.92 -33.97
CA VAL A 136 22.86 41.92 -34.25
C VAL A 136 22.23 43.25 -33.87
N ASP A 137 22.58 43.82 -32.71
CA ASP A 137 22.04 45.12 -32.25
C ASP A 137 22.41 46.26 -33.22
N VAL A 138 23.62 46.22 -33.79
CA VAL A 138 24.08 47.15 -34.84
C VAL A 138 23.28 47.01 -36.15
N LEU A 139 22.72 45.83 -36.45
CA LEU A 139 21.88 45.57 -37.63
C LEU A 139 20.38 45.85 -37.40
N VAL A 140 19.93 45.79 -36.14
CA VAL A 140 18.54 45.98 -35.72
C VAL A 140 18.25 47.42 -35.29
N GLY A 141 19.27 48.20 -34.89
CA GLY A 141 19.13 49.61 -34.55
C GLY A 141 18.39 50.42 -35.64
N GLU A 142 17.34 51.14 -35.23
CA GLU A 142 16.33 51.75 -36.12
C GLU A 142 16.84 52.79 -37.14
N HIS A 143 18.13 53.11 -37.21
CA HIS A 143 18.64 54.27 -37.99
C HIS A 143 19.99 54.00 -38.67
N ARG A 144 20.11 52.97 -39.50
CA ARG A 144 21.13 52.96 -40.57
C ARG A 144 20.45 53.21 -41.90
N ASP A 145 20.72 54.37 -42.47
CA ASP A 145 20.39 54.67 -43.86
C ASP A 145 21.24 53.73 -44.75
N LEU A 146 20.65 52.57 -45.09
CA LEU A 146 21.29 51.46 -45.82
C LEU A 146 21.84 51.89 -47.21
N THR A 147 21.51 53.12 -47.63
CA THR A 147 21.94 53.75 -48.88
C THR A 147 23.37 54.31 -48.84
N ALA A 148 23.99 54.45 -47.66
CA ALA A 148 25.33 55.04 -47.49
C ALA A 148 26.44 54.03 -47.11
N VAL A 149 26.16 52.72 -47.20
CA VAL A 149 27.10 51.67 -46.76
C VAL A 149 28.27 51.53 -47.74
N THR A 150 29.48 51.76 -47.25
CA THR A 150 30.72 51.60 -48.04
C THR A 150 31.08 50.13 -48.23
N ALA A 151 31.88 49.78 -49.24
CA ALA A 151 32.30 48.39 -49.50
C ALA A 151 33.10 47.75 -48.34
N ASP A 152 33.61 48.55 -47.42
CA ASP A 152 34.32 48.09 -46.20
C ASP A 152 33.35 47.70 -45.08
N GLU A 153 32.13 48.27 -45.07
CA GLU A 153 31.07 47.98 -44.11
C GLU A 153 30.17 46.80 -44.52
N SER A 154 30.27 46.30 -45.76
CA SER A 154 29.49 45.15 -46.23
C SER A 154 30.06 43.80 -45.79
N LYS A 155 31.38 43.73 -45.58
CA LYS A 155 32.08 42.48 -45.25
C LYS A 155 31.68 41.89 -43.88
N PRO A 156 31.54 42.68 -42.79
CA PRO A 156 31.07 42.16 -41.51
C PRO A 156 29.62 41.64 -41.55
N ILE A 157 28.78 42.23 -42.40
CA ILE A 157 27.37 41.82 -42.56
C ILE A 157 27.28 40.48 -43.29
N GLU A 158 28.11 40.28 -44.31
CA GLU A 158 28.24 39.01 -45.04
C GLU A 158 28.81 37.90 -44.14
N GLU A 159 29.87 38.19 -43.37
CA GLU A 159 30.44 37.24 -42.41
C GLU A 159 29.42 36.83 -41.34
N LEU A 160 28.64 37.78 -40.80
CA LEU A 160 27.57 37.46 -39.85
C LEU A 160 26.43 36.66 -40.50
N TYR A 161 26.08 36.96 -41.75
CA TYR A 161 25.08 36.20 -42.50
C TYR A 161 25.51 34.73 -42.62
N ASP A 162 26.74 34.48 -43.06
CA ASP A 162 27.27 33.12 -43.22
C ASP A 162 27.28 32.36 -41.89
N VAL A 163 27.68 33.02 -40.80
CA VAL A 163 27.64 32.44 -39.45
C VAL A 163 26.20 32.15 -39.02
N ALA A 164 25.26 33.08 -39.25
CA ALA A 164 23.85 32.91 -38.89
C ALA A 164 23.18 31.77 -39.68
N VAL A 165 23.47 31.66 -40.99
CA VAL A 165 22.95 30.57 -41.83
C VAL A 165 23.54 29.22 -41.41
N SER A 166 24.86 29.16 -41.18
CA SER A 166 25.49 27.94 -40.69
C SER A 166 24.89 27.50 -39.35
N PHE A 167 24.69 28.44 -38.43
CA PHE A 167 24.07 28.16 -37.14
C PHE A 167 22.62 27.69 -37.28
N PHE A 168 21.85 28.34 -38.15
CA PHE A 168 20.47 27.95 -38.43
C PHE A 168 20.38 26.50 -38.96
N VAL A 169 21.31 26.09 -39.83
CA VAL A 169 21.40 24.70 -40.31
C VAL A 169 21.69 23.72 -39.17
N ASP A 170 22.56 24.09 -38.22
CA ASP A 170 22.81 23.26 -37.03
C ASP A 170 21.59 23.17 -36.09
N MET A 171 20.80 24.25 -35.98
CA MET A 171 19.53 24.25 -35.25
C MET A 171 18.50 23.30 -35.89
N GLU A 172 18.35 23.32 -37.22
CA GLU A 172 17.44 22.42 -37.94
C GLU A 172 17.82 20.94 -37.76
N GLN A 173 19.12 20.64 -37.62
CA GLN A 173 19.57 19.29 -37.28
C GLN A 173 19.15 18.87 -35.86
N CYS A 174 19.06 19.85 -34.95
CA CYS A 174 18.62 19.62 -33.58
C CYS A 174 17.10 19.40 -33.45
N ASP A 175 16.29 19.90 -34.39
CA ASP A 175 14.81 19.81 -34.32
C ASP A 175 14.30 18.36 -34.24
N ARG A 176 14.96 17.42 -34.94
CA ARG A 176 14.60 15.99 -34.85
C ARG A 176 14.78 15.43 -33.43
N PHE A 177 15.88 15.79 -32.78
CA PHE A 177 16.16 15.35 -31.41
C PHE A 177 15.22 16.03 -30.41
N LEU A 178 14.96 17.33 -30.59
CA LEU A 178 13.99 18.05 -29.77
C LEU A 178 12.60 17.42 -29.86
N LEU A 179 12.15 17.07 -31.06
CA LEU A 179 10.87 16.39 -31.26
C LEU A 179 10.82 15.06 -30.51
N GLU A 180 11.87 14.22 -30.64
CA GLU A 180 11.95 12.92 -29.94
C GLU A 180 11.89 13.07 -28.41
N TYR A 181 12.64 14.02 -27.86
CA TYR A 181 12.65 14.26 -26.41
C TYR A 181 11.32 14.84 -25.91
N PHE A 182 10.69 15.76 -26.64
CA PHE A 182 9.38 16.27 -26.26
C PHE A 182 8.27 15.24 -26.41
N THR A 183 8.32 14.37 -27.42
CA THR A 183 7.41 13.23 -27.54
C THR A 183 7.56 12.32 -26.33
N THR A 184 8.80 11.95 -25.96
CA THR A 184 9.08 11.15 -24.76
C THR A 184 8.46 11.78 -23.50
N ILE A 185 8.65 13.07 -23.29
CA ILE A 185 8.08 13.79 -22.13
C ILE A 185 6.54 13.76 -22.15
N ASN A 186 5.93 14.01 -23.32
CA ASN A 186 4.49 14.03 -23.46
C ASN A 186 3.85 12.64 -23.30
N ASP A 187 4.58 11.58 -23.66
CA ASP A 187 4.14 10.19 -23.47
C ASP A 187 4.25 9.78 -22.00
N ILE A 188 5.33 10.19 -21.31
CA ILE A 188 5.53 9.89 -19.87
C ILE A 188 4.47 10.58 -19.00
N TYR A 189 4.08 11.82 -19.32
CA TYR A 189 3.27 12.62 -18.40
C TYR A 189 1.91 11.99 -18.01
N PRO A 190 1.09 11.46 -18.93
CA PRO A 190 -0.13 10.73 -18.59
C PRO A 190 0.14 9.45 -17.79
N HIS A 191 1.31 8.83 -17.93
CA HIS A 191 1.66 7.61 -17.19
C HIS A 191 1.86 7.90 -15.71
N TYR A 192 2.33 9.09 -15.33
CA TYR A 192 2.47 9.47 -13.92
C TYR A 192 1.15 9.39 -13.15
N GLU A 193 0.06 9.93 -13.71
CA GLU A 193 -1.24 9.94 -13.01
C GLU A 193 -1.75 8.53 -12.71
N VAL A 194 -1.59 7.62 -13.68
CA VAL A 194 -2.01 6.23 -13.54
C VAL A 194 -1.11 5.50 -12.54
N ILE A 195 0.20 5.54 -12.73
CA ILE A 195 1.12 4.77 -11.90
C ILE A 195 1.15 5.27 -10.45
N PHE A 196 1.02 6.57 -10.20
CA PHE A 196 0.95 7.09 -8.84
C PHE A 196 -0.32 6.62 -8.12
N ALA A 197 -1.46 6.58 -8.82
CA ALA A 197 -2.70 6.07 -8.25
C ALA A 197 -2.60 4.57 -7.94
N ASP A 198 -2.07 3.78 -8.88
CA ASP A 198 -1.94 2.33 -8.73
C ASP A 198 -0.98 1.97 -7.58
N VAL A 199 0.19 2.64 -7.51
CA VAL A 199 1.16 2.46 -6.43
C VAL A 199 0.56 2.84 -5.09
N GLN A 200 -0.16 3.96 -5.00
CA GLN A 200 -0.79 4.39 -3.75
C GLN A 200 -1.80 3.34 -3.25
N LEU A 201 -2.67 2.84 -4.13
CA LEU A 201 -3.65 1.81 -3.77
C LEU A 201 -2.97 0.53 -3.28
N LEU A 202 -1.88 0.13 -3.93
CA LEU A 202 -1.13 -1.06 -3.57
C LEU A 202 -0.45 -0.92 -2.20
N PHE A 203 0.16 0.24 -1.91
CA PHE A 203 0.72 0.50 -0.58
C PHE A 203 -0.35 0.63 0.51
N ASP A 204 -1.53 1.18 0.21
CA ASP A 204 -2.67 1.24 1.14
C ASP A 204 -3.16 -0.17 1.52
N GLU A 205 -3.20 -1.10 0.54
CA GLU A 205 -3.53 -2.50 0.77
C GLU A 205 -2.47 -3.19 1.64
N LEU A 206 -1.18 -3.00 1.33
CA LEU A 206 -0.07 -3.52 2.13
C LEU A 206 -0.08 -2.96 3.56
N HIS A 207 -0.45 -1.69 3.75
CA HIS A 207 -0.61 -1.09 5.07
C HIS A 207 -1.72 -1.77 5.86
N SER A 208 -2.86 -1.98 5.21
CA SER A 208 -4.01 -2.66 5.80
C SER A 208 -3.66 -4.09 6.22
N LEU A 209 -2.91 -4.81 5.38
CA LEU A 209 -2.43 -6.16 5.67
C LEU A 209 -1.43 -6.20 6.83
N ARG A 210 -0.47 -5.26 6.87
CA ARG A 210 0.46 -5.12 8.00
C ARG A 210 -0.31 -4.97 9.31
N ASP A 211 -1.25 -4.04 9.35
CA ASP A 211 -2.00 -3.72 10.56
C ASP A 211 -2.90 -4.89 10.97
N PHE A 212 -3.50 -5.59 10.00
CA PHE A 212 -4.23 -6.82 10.26
C PHE A 212 -3.33 -7.89 10.91
N TYR A 213 -2.12 -8.13 10.40
CA TYR A 213 -1.22 -9.14 10.95
C TYR A 213 -0.64 -8.76 12.32
N LEU A 214 -0.37 -7.46 12.56
CA LEU A 214 -0.03 -6.96 13.88
C LEU A 214 -1.17 -7.19 14.89
N GLN A 215 -2.42 -6.95 14.47
CA GLN A 215 -3.59 -7.19 15.31
C GLN A 215 -3.80 -8.70 15.53
N PHE A 216 -3.53 -9.54 14.52
CA PHE A 216 -3.57 -10.99 14.64
C PHE A 216 -2.56 -11.50 15.69
N LEU A 217 -1.32 -11.00 15.64
CA LEU A 217 -0.28 -11.29 16.64
C LEU A 217 -0.75 -10.91 18.05
N ALA A 218 -1.22 -9.68 18.24
CA ALA A 218 -1.70 -9.19 19.53
C ALA A 218 -2.90 -10.02 20.05
N SER A 219 -3.82 -10.38 19.15
CA SER A 219 -5.00 -11.18 19.50
C SER A 219 -4.61 -12.59 19.91
N TYR A 220 -3.66 -13.22 19.21
CA TYR A 220 -3.17 -14.56 19.55
C TYR A 220 -2.56 -14.63 20.96
N GLN A 221 -1.82 -13.59 21.37
CA GLN A 221 -1.27 -13.50 22.73
C GLN A 221 -2.35 -13.56 23.82
N SER A 222 -3.57 -13.10 23.53
CA SER A 222 -4.69 -13.13 24.48
C SER A 222 -5.37 -14.51 24.58
N VAL A 223 -5.19 -15.38 23.58
CA VAL A 223 -5.93 -16.65 23.48
C VAL A 223 -5.58 -17.61 24.63
N GLY A 224 -4.30 -17.67 25.03
CA GLY A 224 -3.88 -18.52 26.14
C GLY A 224 -4.61 -18.19 27.46
N GLY A 225 -4.79 -16.90 27.75
CA GLY A 225 -5.55 -16.44 28.92
C GLY A 225 -7.03 -16.81 28.84
N GLU A 226 -7.64 -16.66 27.68
CA GLU A 226 -9.03 -17.04 27.45
C GLU A 226 -9.26 -18.56 27.57
N LEU A 227 -8.36 -19.38 27.03
CA LEU A 227 -8.42 -20.84 27.16
C LEU A 227 -8.29 -21.29 28.62
N LEU A 228 -7.37 -20.67 29.37
CA LEU A 228 -7.23 -20.95 30.80
C LEU A 228 -8.50 -20.56 31.57
N ARG A 229 -9.09 -19.38 31.27
CA ARG A 229 -10.35 -18.93 31.87
C ARG A 229 -11.47 -19.95 31.65
N ARG A 230 -11.63 -20.44 30.43
CA ARG A 230 -12.63 -21.47 30.09
C ARG A 230 -12.39 -22.77 30.86
N LYS A 231 -11.14 -23.25 30.92
CA LYS A 231 -10.79 -24.45 31.69
C LYS A 231 -11.12 -24.30 33.17
N GLN A 232 -10.83 -23.14 33.77
CA GLN A 232 -11.16 -22.87 35.17
C GLN A 232 -12.67 -22.81 35.41
N TYR A 233 -13.42 -22.24 34.48
CA TYR A 233 -14.88 -22.25 34.53
C TYR A 233 -15.43 -23.68 34.49
N ASP A 234 -14.98 -24.49 33.53
CA ASP A 234 -15.41 -25.88 33.41
C ASP A 234 -15.11 -26.69 34.67
N GLN A 235 -13.91 -26.52 35.25
CA GLN A 235 -13.54 -27.15 36.52
C GLN A 235 -14.47 -26.74 37.67
N LYS A 236 -14.81 -25.45 37.79
CA LYS A 236 -15.76 -24.97 38.81
C LYS A 236 -17.15 -25.56 38.62
N VAL A 237 -17.63 -25.63 37.38
CA VAL A 237 -18.93 -26.24 37.06
C VAL A 237 -18.92 -27.72 37.41
N CYS A 238 -17.87 -28.47 37.06
CA CYS A 238 -17.74 -29.88 37.43
C CYS A 238 -17.75 -30.07 38.95
N LEU A 239 -17.00 -29.26 39.71
CA LEU A 239 -16.98 -29.34 41.18
C LEU A 239 -18.37 -29.08 41.77
N LEU A 240 -19.09 -28.08 41.27
CA LEU A 240 -20.44 -27.77 41.74
C LEU A 240 -21.43 -28.89 41.43
N ILE A 241 -21.31 -29.53 40.25
CA ILE A 241 -22.12 -30.70 39.90
C ILE A 241 -21.84 -31.86 40.84
N GLU A 242 -20.57 -32.17 41.13
CA GLU A 242 -20.22 -33.26 42.04
C GLU A 242 -20.66 -32.97 43.49
N GLU A 243 -20.55 -31.72 43.95
CA GLU A 243 -21.09 -31.30 45.24
C GLU A 243 -22.62 -31.47 45.30
N ALA A 244 -23.34 -31.06 44.25
CA ALA A 244 -24.78 -31.22 44.17
C ALA A 244 -25.20 -32.70 44.17
N LYS A 245 -24.50 -33.56 43.40
CA LYS A 245 -24.71 -35.02 43.42
C LYS A 245 -24.49 -35.60 44.81
N SER A 246 -23.40 -35.21 45.49
CA SER A 246 -23.11 -35.68 46.85
C SER A 246 -24.19 -35.26 47.83
N LYS A 247 -24.69 -34.02 47.74
CA LYS A 247 -25.79 -33.53 48.59
C LYS A 247 -27.11 -34.27 48.33
N LEU A 248 -27.46 -34.51 47.06
CA LEU A 248 -28.66 -35.28 46.70
C LEU A 248 -28.58 -36.72 47.22
N SER A 249 -27.44 -37.38 47.06
CA SER A 249 -27.23 -38.75 47.58
C SER A 249 -27.30 -38.80 49.11
N ALA A 250 -26.79 -37.79 49.82
CA ALA A 250 -26.91 -37.70 51.27
C ALA A 250 -28.38 -37.54 51.73
N LEU A 251 -29.16 -36.71 51.03
CA LEU A 251 -30.60 -36.55 51.30
C LEU A 251 -31.38 -37.84 51.04
N GLU A 252 -31.09 -38.54 49.92
CA GLU A 252 -31.68 -39.84 49.61
C GLU A 252 -31.39 -40.86 50.72
N SER A 253 -30.12 -40.99 51.13
CA SER A 253 -29.73 -41.90 52.21
C SER A 253 -30.38 -41.57 53.55
N ALA A 254 -30.54 -40.28 53.86
CA ALA A 254 -31.22 -39.83 55.08
C ALA A 254 -32.71 -40.20 55.06
N GLU A 255 -33.40 -39.98 53.94
CA GLU A 255 -34.81 -40.35 53.75
C GLU A 255 -35.02 -41.86 53.84
N VAL A 256 -34.17 -42.66 53.18
CA VAL A 256 -34.20 -44.13 53.30
C VAL A 256 -34.06 -44.57 54.75
N THR A 257 -33.14 -43.94 55.50
CA THR A 257 -32.91 -44.27 56.91
C THR A 257 -34.12 -43.91 57.78
N LEU A 258 -34.73 -42.73 57.56
CA LEU A 258 -35.92 -42.29 58.28
C LEU A 258 -37.13 -43.18 57.98
N ARG A 259 -37.35 -43.55 56.71
CA ARG A 259 -38.42 -44.49 56.32
C ARG A 259 -38.21 -45.88 56.93
N ALA A 260 -36.98 -46.39 56.91
CA ALA A 260 -36.66 -47.68 57.51
C ALA A 260 -36.94 -47.70 59.02
N ALA A 261 -36.52 -46.66 59.75
CA ALA A 261 -36.78 -46.52 61.18
C ALA A 261 -38.28 -46.42 61.49
N PHE A 262 -39.02 -45.60 60.72
CA PHE A 262 -40.48 -45.49 60.85
C PHE A 262 -41.18 -46.84 60.63
N CYS A 263 -40.77 -47.57 59.59
CA CYS A 263 -41.33 -48.88 59.28
C CYS A 263 -41.02 -49.91 60.38
N GLU A 264 -39.79 -49.93 60.91
CA GLU A 264 -39.42 -50.82 62.01
C GLU A 264 -40.29 -50.59 63.25
N GLU A 265 -40.56 -49.33 63.60
CA GLU A 265 -41.31 -48.97 64.80
C GLU A 265 -42.83 -49.17 64.63
N HIS A 266 -43.38 -48.81 63.47
CA HIS A 266 -44.82 -48.65 63.28
C HIS A 266 -45.47 -49.59 62.27
N ALA A 267 -44.74 -50.16 61.30
CA ALA A 267 -45.36 -50.88 60.18
C ALA A 267 -46.18 -52.10 60.62
N ARG A 268 -45.79 -52.78 61.70
CA ARG A 268 -46.53 -53.92 62.26
C ARG A 268 -47.96 -53.58 62.73
N PHE A 269 -48.24 -52.30 62.96
CA PHE A 269 -49.54 -51.81 63.41
C PHE A 269 -50.36 -51.15 62.29
N LEU A 270 -49.79 -51.03 61.09
CA LEU A 270 -50.41 -50.35 59.96
C LEU A 270 -50.70 -51.39 58.84
N PRO A 271 -51.95 -51.55 58.40
CA PRO A 271 -52.24 -52.38 57.24
C PRO A 271 -51.62 -51.75 55.99
N SER A 272 -50.98 -52.56 55.15
CA SER A 272 -50.29 -52.12 53.93
C SER A 272 -51.20 -51.38 52.93
N THR A 273 -52.52 -51.56 53.04
CA THR A 273 -53.52 -50.88 52.21
C THR A 273 -53.78 -49.42 52.60
N LEU A 274 -53.26 -48.95 53.74
CA LEU A 274 -53.52 -47.58 54.22
C LEU A 274 -52.74 -46.53 53.44
N CYS A 275 -51.49 -46.83 53.08
CA CYS A 275 -50.62 -46.00 52.26
C CYS A 275 -49.55 -46.89 51.61
N PRO A 276 -49.75 -47.35 50.36
CA PRO A 276 -48.81 -48.22 49.66
C PRO A 276 -47.43 -47.58 49.45
N GLU A 277 -47.39 -46.24 49.32
CA GLU A 277 -46.14 -45.49 49.06
C GLU A 277 -45.15 -45.57 50.23
N LEU A 278 -45.63 -45.91 51.43
CA LEU A 278 -44.79 -46.03 52.62
C LEU A 278 -43.74 -47.16 52.51
N GLN A 279 -43.98 -48.13 51.63
CA GLN A 279 -43.05 -49.24 51.35
C GLN A 279 -42.12 -48.96 50.15
N ASN A 280 -42.36 -47.90 49.40
CA ASN A 280 -41.56 -47.57 48.23
C ASN A 280 -40.25 -46.88 48.66
N LEU A 281 -39.18 -47.17 47.91
CA LEU A 281 -37.95 -46.39 48.01
C LEU A 281 -38.20 -44.95 47.54
N PRO A 282 -37.49 -43.94 48.08
CA PRO A 282 -37.58 -42.58 47.59
C PRO A 282 -37.12 -42.48 46.13
N ASP A 283 -37.69 -41.53 45.41
CA ASP A 283 -37.35 -41.29 44.00
C ASP A 283 -35.88 -40.89 43.85
N LYS A 284 -35.21 -41.47 42.85
CA LYS A 284 -33.83 -41.12 42.51
C LYS A 284 -33.77 -39.90 41.62
N VAL A 285 -33.10 -38.85 42.10
CA VAL A 285 -32.87 -37.62 41.33
C VAL A 285 -31.53 -37.72 40.59
N HIS A 286 -31.58 -37.61 39.26
CA HIS A 286 -30.40 -37.60 38.40
C HIS A 286 -30.14 -36.20 37.82
N ILE A 287 -28.90 -35.71 37.94
CA ILE A 287 -28.47 -34.48 37.28
C ILE A 287 -28.04 -34.82 35.86
N VAL A 288 -28.81 -34.36 34.87
CA VAL A 288 -28.51 -34.52 33.44
C VAL A 288 -28.04 -33.19 32.87
N ARG A 289 -26.97 -33.21 32.07
CA ARG A 289 -26.51 -32.01 31.35
C ARG A 289 -27.50 -31.73 30.22
N GLY A 290 -28.33 -30.69 30.37
CA GLY A 290 -29.31 -30.30 29.35
C GLY A 290 -28.61 -29.84 28.07
N GLY A 291 -28.81 -30.59 26.97
CA GLY A 291 -28.10 -30.36 25.72
C GLY A 291 -28.61 -31.12 24.50
N GLN A 292 -29.91 -31.40 24.42
CA GLN A 292 -30.71 -31.49 23.19
C GLN A 292 -32.18 -31.60 23.62
N SER A 293 -33.04 -30.75 23.04
CA SER A 293 -34.49 -30.80 23.24
C SER A 293 -35.01 -32.18 22.87
N ASP A 294 -35.43 -32.96 23.86
CA ASP A 294 -36.67 -33.73 23.81
C ASP A 294 -37.04 -34.22 25.21
N ALA A 295 -38.29 -33.96 25.57
CA ALA A 295 -39.07 -34.57 26.65
C ALA A 295 -38.41 -34.71 28.04
N ILE A 296 -38.86 -33.86 28.97
CA ILE A 296 -38.91 -34.25 30.38
C ILE A 296 -39.91 -35.41 30.48
N SER A 297 -39.41 -36.64 30.41
CA SER A 297 -40.13 -37.82 30.86
C SER A 297 -39.78 -38.03 32.33
N ILE A 298 -40.74 -37.74 33.20
CA ILE A 298 -40.73 -38.29 34.56
C ILE A 298 -41.02 -39.78 34.38
N GLU A 299 -40.00 -40.63 34.43
CA GLU A 299 -40.20 -42.06 34.62
C GLU A 299 -40.55 -42.29 36.09
N GLU A 300 -41.85 -42.27 36.38
CA GLU A 300 -42.40 -42.97 37.56
C GLU A 300 -42.07 -44.46 37.40
N SER A 301 -41.05 -44.92 38.12
CA SER A 301 -40.81 -46.35 38.28
C SER A 301 -41.91 -46.91 39.16
N LYS A 302 -42.79 -47.72 38.56
CA LYS A 302 -43.80 -48.54 39.25
C LYS A 302 -43.17 -49.58 40.17
#